data_AF-A0A1F9LYE9-F1
#
_entry.id   AF-A0A1F9LYE9-F1
#
_cell.length_a   1.000
_cell.length_b   1.000
_cell.length_c   1.000
_cell.angle_alpha   90.00
_cell.angle_beta   90.00
_cell.angle_gamma   90.00
#
_symmetry.space_group_name_H-M   'P 1'
#
loop_
_entity.id
_entity.type
_entity.pdbx_description
1 polymer ?
#
loop_
_entity_poly.entity_id
_entity_poly.type
_entity_poly.pdbx_seq_one_letter_code
_entity_poly.pdbx_strand_id
1 'polypeptide(L)'
;MCKKLVEYAMMLVIGAVYRRLGYLLELFESAENGQLELLRKKLTATYMLLNPMLPTEGKFIARWRLRLNVSPEEIEATIRS
;
A
#
# COMPACT_ATOMS: atom_id res chain seq x y z
N MET A 1 -9.13 15.41 -0.02
CA MET A 1 -9.71 14.14 -0.52
C MET A 1 -9.07 12.92 0.14
N CYS A 2 -7.75 12.87 0.37
CA CYS A 2 -7.04 11.70 0.91
C CYS A 2 -7.34 11.34 2.39
N LYS A 3 -7.79 12.29 3.22
CA LYS A 3 -8.08 12.03 4.65
C LYS A 3 -9.15 10.95 4.86
N LYS A 4 -10.24 10.97 4.10
CA LYS A 4 -11.32 9.97 4.22
C LYS A 4 -10.84 8.55 3.88
N LEU A 5 -9.96 8.39 2.88
CA LEU A 5 -9.42 7.09 2.49
C LEU A 5 -8.58 6.46 3.62
N VAL A 6 -7.77 7.27 4.29
CA VAL A 6 -6.98 6.81 5.44
C VAL A 6 -7.87 6.45 6.63
N GLU A 7 -8.92 7.23 6.89
CA GLU A 7 -9.90 6.92 7.95
C GLU A 7 -10.69 5.63 7.68
N TYR A 8 -11.15 5.42 6.43
CA TYR A 8 -11.80 4.16 6.05
C TYR A 8 -10.86 2.97 6.15
N ALA A 9 -9.61 3.13 5.72
CA ALA A 9 -8.61 2.08 5.90
C ALA A 9 -8.42 1.77 7.39
N MET A 10 -8.37 2.78 8.27
CA MET A 10 -8.31 2.58 9.71
C MET A 10 -9.50 1.82 10.27
N MET A 11 -10.73 2.09 9.80
CA MET A 11 -11.93 1.37 10.23
C MET A 11 -11.95 -0.10 9.81
N LEU A 12 -11.28 -0.47 8.71
CA LEU A 12 -11.29 -1.84 8.21
C LEU A 12 -10.42 -2.80 9.04
N VAL A 13 -9.41 -2.31 9.78
CA VAL A 13 -8.49 -3.13 10.61
C VAL A 13 -7.82 -4.30 9.85
N ILE A 14 -7.79 -4.24 8.52
CA ILE A 14 -7.17 -5.26 7.67
C ILE A 14 -5.74 -4.84 7.38
N GLY A 15 -4.77 -5.58 7.92
CA GLY A 15 -3.34 -5.29 7.69
C GLY A 15 -2.96 -5.28 6.20
N ALA A 16 -3.65 -6.03 5.35
CA ALA A 16 -3.45 -5.99 3.90
C ALA A 16 -3.77 -4.61 3.30
N VAL A 17 -4.79 -3.93 3.81
CA VAL A 17 -5.24 -2.62 3.34
C VAL A 17 -4.21 -1.56 3.73
N TYR A 18 -3.73 -1.55 4.98
CA TYR A 18 -2.71 -0.59 5.42
C TYR A 18 -1.44 -0.64 4.58
N ARG A 19 -0.99 -1.85 4.25
CA ARG A 19 0.20 -2.06 3.41
C ARG A 19 0.01 -1.48 2.02
N ARG A 20 -1.05 -1.90 1.32
CA ARG A 20 -1.32 -1.50 -0.07
C ARG A 20 -1.59 -0.02 -0.18
N LEU A 21 -2.47 0.50 0.69
CA LEU A 21 -2.85 1.90 0.71
C LEU A 21 -1.65 2.78 1.06
N GLY A 22 -0.86 2.41 2.07
CA GLY A 22 0.34 3.14 2.45
C GLY A 22 1.39 3.21 1.34
N TYR A 23 1.62 2.08 0.64
CA TYR A 23 2.51 2.06 -0.52
C TYR A 23 2.02 2.96 -1.66
N LEU A 24 0.73 2.90 -2.01
CA LEU A 24 0.16 3.74 -3.06
C LEU A 24 0.24 5.22 -2.68
N LEU A 25 -0.12 5.57 -1.45
CA LEU A 25 -0.06 6.95 -0.97
C LEU A 25 1.37 7.51 -0.96
N GLU A 26 2.37 6.68 -0.63
CA GLU A 26 3.78 7.03 -0.70
C GLU A 26 4.27 7.16 -2.15
N LEU A 27 3.83 6.27 -3.04
CA LEU A 27 4.18 6.30 -4.47
C LEU A 27 3.64 7.56 -5.16
N PHE A 28 2.41 7.98 -4.82
CA PHE A 28 1.76 9.16 -5.40
C PHE A 28 2.02 10.45 -4.62
N GLU A 29 2.92 10.43 -3.63
CA GLU A 29 3.22 11.58 -2.74
C GLU A 29 1.96 12.28 -2.20
N SER A 30 0.87 11.50 -2.04
CA SER A 30 -0.49 12.02 -1.84
C SER A 30 -0.94 11.97 -0.37
N ALA A 31 -0.09 11.50 0.54
CA ALA A 31 -0.34 11.50 1.98
C ALA A 31 0.75 12.24 2.75
N GLU A 32 0.34 12.88 3.84
CA GLU A 32 1.28 13.48 4.78
C GLU A 32 2.12 12.39 5.48
N ASN A 33 3.39 12.70 5.74
CA ASN A 33 4.35 11.76 6.32
C ASN A 33 3.83 11.15 7.64
N GLY A 34 3.14 11.95 8.47
CA GLY A 34 2.52 11.47 9.72
C GLY A 34 1.40 10.43 9.51
N GLN A 35 0.66 10.49 8.40
CA GLN A 35 -0.36 9.48 8.08
C GLN A 35 0.30 8.16 7.65
N LEU A 36 1.38 8.24 6.87
CA LEU A 36 2.17 7.06 6.48
C LEU A 36 2.79 6.38 7.70
N GLU A 37 3.33 7.15 8.65
CA GLU A 37 3.88 6.60 9.89
C GLU A 37 2.83 5.89 10.75
N LEU A 38 1.61 6.44 10.85
CA LEU A 38 0.49 5.79 11.54
C LEU A 38 0.15 4.43 10.92
N LEU A 39 0.14 4.34 9.60
CA LEU A 39 -0.07 3.08 8.88
C LEU A 39 1.08 2.11 9.10
N ARG A 40 2.33 2.58 9.08
CA ARG A 40 3.54 1.77 9.30
C ARG A 40 3.58 1.16 10.69
N LYS A 41 3.13 1.88 11.73
CA LYS A 41 3.03 1.37 13.11
C LYS A 41 2.05 0.20 13.25
N LYS A 42 1.08 0.06 12.35
CA LYS A 42 0.11 -1.05 12.35
C LYS A 42 0.57 -2.27 11.55
N LEU A 43 1.75 -2.21 10.94
CA LEU A 43 2.27 -3.33 10.13
C LEU A 43 2.79 -4.47 11.00
N THR A 44 2.39 -5.69 10.66
CA THR A 44 2.99 -6.91 11.21
C THR A 44 4.17 -7.36 10.37
N ALA A 45 5.01 -8.26 10.91
CA ALA A 45 6.22 -8.76 10.24
C ALA A 45 5.96 -9.53 8.93
N THR A 46 4.72 -9.96 8.69
CA THR A 46 4.33 -10.75 7.51
C THR A 46 4.35 -9.91 6.23
N TYR A 47 4.94 -10.49 5.19
CA TYR A 47 4.93 -9.91 3.84
C TYR A 47 3.64 -10.30 3.08
N MET A 48 3.10 -9.38 2.30
CA MET A 48 1.96 -9.62 1.42
C MET A 48 2.21 -9.19 -0.01
N LEU A 49 1.49 -9.79 -0.96
CA LEU A 49 1.45 -9.32 -2.34
C LEU A 49 0.71 -7.98 -2.44
N LEU A 50 1.25 -7.08 -3.25
CA LEU A 50 0.56 -5.85 -3.61
C LEU A 50 -0.76 -6.17 -4.32
N ASN A 51 -0.73 -7.01 -5.35
CA ASN A 51 -1.92 -7.49 -6.04
C ASN A 51 -2.17 -8.98 -5.70
N PRO A 52 -3.28 -9.34 -5.04
CA PRO A 52 -3.57 -10.75 -4.73
C PRO A 52 -3.92 -11.61 -5.97
N MET A 53 -4.23 -10.99 -7.12
CA MET A 53 -4.67 -11.69 -8.33
C MET A 53 -3.51 -12.01 -9.30
N LEU A 54 -2.29 -11.58 -8.99
CA LEU A 54 -1.12 -11.75 -9.84
C LEU A 54 -0.09 -12.70 -9.20
N PRO A 55 0.75 -13.37 -10.01
CA PRO A 55 1.76 -14.30 -9.52
C PRO A 55 2.70 -13.65 -8.52
N THR A 56 3.31 -14.47 -7.66
CA THR A 56 4.18 -14.02 -6.56
C THR A 56 5.58 -13.60 -7.04
N GLU A 57 5.70 -12.84 -8.13
CA GLU A 57 6.99 -12.42 -8.67
C GLU A 57 7.38 -11.01 -8.19
N GLY A 58 8.64 -10.62 -8.38
CA GLY A 58 9.10 -9.25 -8.12
C GLY A 58 9.67 -8.96 -6.72
N LYS A 59 9.85 -7.66 -6.44
CA LYS A 59 10.76 -7.14 -5.39
C LYS A 59 10.09 -7.03 -4.02
N PHE A 60 10.86 -7.25 -2.96
CA PHE A 60 10.40 -7.05 -1.59
C PHE A 60 10.63 -5.61 -1.11
N ILE A 61 9.55 -4.96 -0.69
CA ILE A 61 9.52 -3.63 -0.12
C ILE A 61 9.38 -3.76 1.39
N ALA A 62 10.52 -3.75 2.09
CA ALA A 62 10.58 -3.92 3.54
C ALA A 62 9.83 -2.82 4.31
N ARG A 63 9.85 -1.58 3.81
CA ARG A 63 9.16 -0.42 4.42
C ARG A 63 7.66 -0.62 4.62
N TRP A 64 7.02 -1.40 3.74
CA TRP A 64 5.59 -1.71 3.75
C TRP A 64 5.30 -3.21 3.94
N ARG A 65 6.32 -4.04 4.13
CA ARG A 65 6.21 -5.51 4.14
C ARG A 65 5.38 -6.00 2.95
N LEU A 66 5.69 -5.48 1.77
CA LEU A 66 5.02 -5.85 0.53
C LEU A 66 5.97 -6.54 -0.42
N ARG A 67 5.44 -7.42 -1.25
CA ARG A 67 6.07 -7.91 -2.45
C ARG A 67 5.41 -7.22 -3.63
N LEU A 68 6.18 -6.39 -4.32
CA LEU A 68 5.80 -5.73 -5.56
C LEU A 68 5.79 -6.80 -6.65
N ASN A 69 4.61 -7.35 -6.88
CA ASN A 69 4.33 -8.22 -8.01
C ASN A 69 3.75 -7.49 -9.21
N VAL A 70 3.66 -6.17 -9.12
CA VAL A 70 3.21 -5.28 -10.19
C VAL A 70 4.23 -4.15 -10.27
N SER A 71 4.68 -3.83 -11.47
CA SER A 71 5.56 -2.68 -11.69
C SER A 71 4.79 -1.38 -11.42
N PRO A 72 5.44 -0.32 -10.91
CA PRO A 72 4.78 0.97 -10.69
C PRO A 72 4.10 1.50 -11.96
N GLU A 73 4.71 1.29 -13.13
CA GLU A 73 4.17 1.68 -14.44
C GLU A 73 2.80 1.04 -14.74
N GLU A 74 2.61 -0.23 -14.38
CA GLU A 74 1.34 -0.96 -14.56
C GLU A 74 0.25 -0.45 -13.60
N ILE A 75 0.65 -0.04 -12.38
CA ILE A 75 -0.25 0.57 -11.41
C ILE A 75 -0.75 1.92 -11.95
N GLU A 76 0.15 2.73 -12.49
CA GLU A 76 -0.18 4.02 -13.10
C GLU A 76 -1.08 3.86 -14.33
N ALA A 77 -0.82 2.86 -15.17
CA ALA A 77 -1.65 2.54 -16.32
C ALA A 77 -3.09 2.18 -15.91
N THR A 78 -3.27 1.44 -14.82
CA THR A 78 -4.60 1.05 -14.30
C THR A 78 -5.39 2.26 -13.78
N ILE A 79 -4.72 3.24 -13.15
CA ILE A 79 -5.38 4.42 -12.59
C ILE A 79 -5.81 5.41 -13.68
N ARG A 80 -5.12 5.41 -14.83
CA ARG A 80 -5.38 6.31 -15.95
C ARG A 80 -6.39 5.77 -16.98
N SER A 81 -6.81 4.51 -16.85
CA SER A 81 -7.75 3.82 -17.73
C SER A 81 -9.18 3.86 -17.18
#